data_AF-A0A355DXD4-F1
#
_entry.id   AF-A0A355DXD4-F1
#
_cell.length_a   1.000
_cell.length_b   1.000
_cell.length_c   1.000
_cell.angle_alpha   90.00
_cell.angle_beta   90.00
_cell.angle_gamma   90.00
#
_symmetry.space_group_name_H-M   'P 1'
#
loop_
_entity.id
_entity.type
_entity.pdbx_description
1 polymer ?
#
loop_
_entity_poly.entity_id
_entity_poly.type
_entity_poly.pdbx_seq_one_letter_code
_entity_poly.pdbx_strand_id
1 'polypeptide(L)'
;LSSFASEVTRVAREVGSEGKLGVQAEVRGVAGTWKDLTDSVNSMAGNLTAQVRNIAEVATAIAKGDLSKKITVPVKGEILELKNTMNIMVDQLSSFASEVTRVAREVGSEGKLGVQAEVRGVAGTWKDLTDSVNSMAGNLTAQVRNIAEVATAIANGDLSKKITVQVKGEILELKNTMNIMVDQLSSFASEVTRVAREVGSEGKLGGQADVRGVAGTWKDLTDSVNFMAGSLTAQVRNIAAVTTAVANGDLSKKISVDVKGEILELKNTVNTMVDQLNAFASEVTRVAREVGTEGKLGVQAQVLGVGGTWKDLTDSVNFMAGNLTAQVRNIAEVTTAVANGDLSKKVTVDV
;
A
#
# COMPACT_ATOMS: atom_id res chain seq x y z
N LEU A 1 94.16 -24.52 3.84
CA LEU A 1 93.20 -25.14 4.79
C LEU A 1 92.60 -24.11 5.74
N SER A 2 93.40 -23.31 6.45
CA SER A 2 92.89 -22.23 7.33
C SER A 2 92.02 -21.20 6.60
N SER A 3 92.41 -20.79 5.39
CA SER A 3 91.66 -19.83 4.55
C SER A 3 90.30 -20.36 4.04
N PHE A 4 90.21 -21.66 3.78
CA PHE A 4 88.94 -22.29 3.39
C PHE A 4 87.98 -22.36 4.58
N ALA A 5 88.49 -22.81 5.74
CA ALA A 5 87.68 -22.95 6.94
C ALA A 5 87.13 -21.59 7.42
N SER A 6 87.94 -20.52 7.37
CA SER A 6 87.47 -19.18 7.72
C SER A 6 86.35 -18.70 6.80
N GLU A 7 86.46 -19.00 5.51
CA GLU A 7 85.55 -18.50 4.50
C GLU A 7 84.21 -19.25 4.51
N VAL A 8 84.23 -20.58 4.64
CA VAL A 8 83.02 -21.37 4.85
C VAL A 8 82.34 -21.00 6.18
N THR A 9 83.11 -20.76 7.25
CA THR A 9 82.56 -20.28 8.53
C THR A 9 81.90 -18.92 8.39
N ARG A 10 82.50 -18.01 7.60
CA ARG A 10 81.94 -16.69 7.31
C ARG A 10 80.62 -16.79 6.55
N VAL A 11 80.58 -17.57 5.46
CA VAL A 11 79.34 -17.80 4.69
C VAL A 11 78.26 -18.45 5.56
N ALA A 12 78.62 -19.46 6.35
CA ALA A 12 77.67 -20.13 7.25
C ALA A 12 77.10 -19.15 8.30
N ARG A 13 77.92 -18.26 8.86
CA ARG A 13 77.47 -17.23 9.80
C ARG A 13 76.59 -16.19 9.12
N GLU A 14 77.05 -15.63 8.00
CA GLU A 14 76.34 -14.54 7.31
C GLU A 14 75.01 -15.00 6.71
N VAL A 15 74.99 -16.15 6.01
CA VAL A 15 73.77 -16.69 5.39
C VAL A 15 72.88 -17.38 6.42
N GLY A 16 73.47 -18.23 7.28
CA GLY A 16 72.72 -19.10 8.18
C GLY A 16 72.31 -18.46 9.50
N SER A 17 73.07 -17.49 10.02
CA SER A 17 72.78 -16.85 11.32
C SER A 17 72.38 -15.38 11.20
N GLU A 18 73.04 -14.61 10.33
CA GLU A 18 72.77 -13.18 10.17
C GLU A 18 71.67 -12.88 9.12
N GLY A 19 71.25 -13.88 8.34
CA GLY A 19 70.24 -13.72 7.29
C GLY A 19 70.68 -12.87 6.09
N LYS A 20 71.99 -12.62 5.93
CA LYS A 20 72.57 -11.92 4.78
C LYS A 20 72.60 -12.86 3.56
N LEU A 21 71.52 -12.83 2.79
CA LEU A 21 71.37 -13.66 1.59
C LEU A 21 72.24 -13.14 0.44
N GLY A 22 72.93 -14.06 -0.26
CA GLY A 22 73.75 -13.77 -1.45
C GLY A 22 75.26 -13.80 -1.23
N VAL A 23 75.69 -14.17 -0.03
CA VAL A 23 77.11 -14.29 0.31
C VAL A 23 77.68 -15.60 -0.24
N GLN A 24 78.85 -15.52 -0.86
CA GLN A 24 79.61 -16.64 -1.40
C GLN A 24 81.00 -16.71 -0.75
N ALA A 25 81.55 -17.92 -0.68
CA ALA A 25 82.90 -18.20 -0.24
C ALA A 25 83.88 -17.94 -1.38
N GLU A 26 84.86 -17.07 -1.14
CA GLU A 26 85.97 -16.80 -2.05
C GLU A 26 87.27 -17.38 -1.50
N VAL A 27 87.64 -18.58 -1.95
CA VAL A 27 88.89 -19.23 -1.54
C VAL A 27 89.89 -19.21 -2.69
N ARG A 28 90.97 -18.42 -2.55
CA ARG A 28 92.02 -18.34 -3.57
C ARG A 28 92.97 -19.55 -3.52
N GLY A 29 93.33 -20.07 -4.70
CA GLY A 29 94.35 -21.11 -4.84
C GLY A 29 93.92 -22.53 -4.46
N VAL A 30 92.62 -22.81 -4.36
CA VAL A 30 92.09 -24.17 -4.11
C VAL A 30 91.88 -24.94 -5.40
N ALA A 31 92.22 -26.23 -5.39
CA ALA A 31 92.03 -27.17 -6.48
C ALA A 31 91.58 -28.53 -5.93
N GLY A 32 91.04 -29.39 -6.80
CA GLY A 32 90.48 -30.69 -6.43
C GLY A 32 89.32 -30.53 -5.43
N THR A 33 89.25 -31.42 -4.44
CA THR A 33 88.14 -31.53 -3.48
C THR A 33 87.79 -30.23 -2.76
N TRP A 34 88.76 -29.34 -2.49
CA TRP A 34 88.50 -28.07 -1.82
C TRP A 34 87.80 -27.05 -2.72
N LYS A 35 88.07 -27.10 -4.02
CA LYS A 35 87.32 -26.31 -5.00
C LYS A 35 85.90 -26.84 -5.12
N ASP A 36 85.75 -28.17 -5.26
CA ASP A 36 84.43 -28.82 -5.36
C ASP A 36 83.56 -28.52 -4.14
N LEU A 37 84.14 -28.50 -2.94
CA LEU A 37 83.44 -28.11 -1.70
C LEU A 37 83.09 -26.62 -1.67
N THR A 38 83.98 -25.73 -2.12
CA THR A 38 83.70 -24.28 -2.22
C THR A 38 82.53 -24.03 -3.18
N ASP A 39 82.56 -24.67 -4.35
CA ASP A 39 81.52 -24.57 -5.37
C ASP A 39 80.20 -25.16 -4.87
N SER A 40 80.25 -26.26 -4.11
CA SER A 40 79.06 -26.87 -3.48
C SER A 40 78.44 -25.96 -2.41
N VAL A 41 79.25 -25.36 -1.54
CA VAL A 41 78.77 -24.40 -0.52
C VAL A 41 78.18 -23.16 -1.19
N ASN A 42 78.82 -22.65 -2.24
CA ASN A 42 78.33 -21.49 -2.99
C ASN A 42 77.03 -21.82 -3.74
N SER A 43 76.92 -23.02 -4.32
CA SER A 43 75.69 -23.48 -4.95
C SER A 43 74.55 -23.60 -3.94
N MET A 44 74.82 -24.18 -2.77
CA MET A 44 73.85 -24.28 -1.68
C MET A 44 73.40 -22.89 -1.19
N ALA A 45 74.35 -22.01 -0.88
CA ALA A 45 74.07 -20.65 -0.41
C ALA A 45 73.30 -19.82 -1.45
N GLY A 46 73.67 -19.95 -2.74
CA GLY A 46 72.99 -19.30 -3.85
C GLY A 46 71.56 -19.80 -4.04
N ASN A 47 71.35 -21.12 -3.99
CA ASN A 47 70.03 -21.73 -4.10
C ASN A 47 69.12 -21.31 -2.94
N LEU A 48 69.58 -21.42 -1.68
CA LEU A 48 68.80 -21.00 -0.52
C LEU A 48 68.50 -19.49 -0.53
N THR A 49 69.48 -18.67 -0.94
CA THR A 49 69.29 -17.22 -1.13
C THR A 49 68.15 -16.91 -2.09
N ALA A 50 68.17 -17.51 -3.29
CA ALA A 50 67.15 -17.26 -4.30
C ALA A 50 65.77 -17.72 -3.82
N GLN A 51 65.70 -18.86 -3.15
CA GLN A 51 64.48 -19.45 -2.61
C GLN A 51 63.84 -18.57 -1.53
N VAL A 52 64.61 -18.23 -0.49
CA VAL A 52 64.11 -17.44 0.64
C VAL A 52 63.74 -16.03 0.20
N ARG A 53 64.53 -15.41 -0.69
CA ARG A 53 64.23 -14.07 -1.22
C ARG A 53 62.90 -14.05 -1.98
N ASN A 54 62.62 -15.05 -2.82
CA ASN A 54 61.36 -15.11 -3.55
C ASN A 54 60.16 -15.40 -2.64
N ILE A 55 60.33 -16.25 -1.61
CA ILE A 55 59.29 -16.45 -0.58
C ILE A 55 58.99 -15.13 0.14
N ALA A 56 60.02 -14.39 0.55
CA ALA A 56 59.87 -13.09 1.23
C ALA A 56 59.18 -12.05 0.34
N GLU A 57 59.49 -12.01 -0.95
CA GLU A 57 58.79 -11.16 -1.93
C GLU A 57 57.30 -11.47 -2.01
N VAL A 58 56.94 -12.75 -2.12
CA VAL A 58 55.53 -13.19 -2.20
C VAL A 58 54.80 -12.93 -0.88
N ALA A 59 55.41 -13.22 0.26
CA ALA A 59 54.84 -12.90 1.56
C ALA A 59 54.63 -11.38 1.74
N THR A 60 55.58 -10.56 1.28
CA THR A 60 55.44 -9.09 1.27
C THR A 60 54.32 -8.64 0.34
N ALA A 61 54.13 -9.30 -0.81
CA ALA A 61 53.04 -9.00 -1.74
C ALA A 61 51.67 -9.32 -1.11
N ILE A 62 51.52 -10.49 -0.49
CA ILE A 62 50.32 -10.89 0.25
C ILE A 62 50.01 -9.85 1.34
N ALA A 63 51.01 -9.44 2.13
CA ALA A 63 50.83 -8.44 3.19
C ALA A 63 50.39 -7.06 2.65
N LYS A 64 50.70 -6.74 1.40
CA LYS A 64 50.27 -5.54 0.69
C LYS A 64 48.94 -5.71 -0.07
N GLY A 65 48.34 -6.90 -0.02
CA GLY A 65 47.10 -7.22 -0.75
C GLY A 65 47.32 -7.57 -2.23
N ASP A 66 48.56 -7.71 -2.70
CA ASP A 66 48.87 -8.17 -4.05
C ASP A 66 48.90 -9.70 -4.10
N LEU A 67 47.76 -10.28 -4.48
CA LEU A 67 47.54 -11.72 -4.59
C LEU A 67 47.85 -12.26 -5.99
N SER A 68 48.49 -11.46 -6.86
CA SER A 68 48.90 -11.90 -8.20
C SER A 68 50.24 -12.63 -8.22
N LYS A 69 51.05 -12.47 -7.16
CA LYS A 69 52.40 -13.03 -7.09
C LYS A 69 52.41 -14.45 -6.54
N LYS A 70 53.19 -15.31 -7.19
CA LYS A 70 53.45 -16.69 -6.76
C LYS A 70 54.95 -16.96 -6.66
N ILE A 71 55.31 -17.95 -5.85
CA ILE A 71 56.67 -18.48 -5.83
C ILE A 71 56.86 -19.28 -7.11
N THR A 72 57.77 -18.85 -7.98
CA THR A 72 58.01 -19.48 -9.29
C THR A 72 59.36 -20.18 -9.38
N VAL A 73 60.30 -19.82 -8.50
CA VAL A 73 61.66 -20.37 -8.50
C VAL A 73 61.67 -21.91 -8.42
N PRO A 74 62.58 -22.60 -9.12
CA PRO A 74 62.73 -24.05 -9.04
C PRO A 74 63.21 -24.48 -7.65
N VAL A 75 62.48 -25.39 -7.02
CA VAL A 75 62.74 -25.87 -5.65
C VAL A 75 62.44 -27.36 -5.55
N LYS A 76 63.06 -28.04 -4.58
CA LYS A 76 62.91 -29.47 -4.33
C LYS A 76 62.80 -29.71 -2.82
N GLY A 77 62.38 -30.92 -2.43
CA GLY A 77 62.27 -31.32 -1.02
C GLY A 77 61.31 -30.41 -0.23
N GLU A 78 61.65 -30.11 1.01
CA GLU A 78 60.83 -29.31 1.93
C GLU A 78 60.50 -27.91 1.40
N ILE A 79 61.41 -27.28 0.65
CA ILE A 79 61.16 -25.96 0.05
C ILE A 79 60.09 -26.04 -1.05
N LEU A 80 59.98 -27.19 -1.75
CA LEU A 80 58.89 -27.40 -2.70
C LEU A 80 57.54 -27.51 -2.00
N GLU A 81 57.47 -28.19 -0.86
CA GLU A 81 56.27 -28.26 -0.03
C GLU A 81 55.87 -26.87 0.49
N LEU A 82 56.84 -26.08 0.95
CA LEU A 82 56.62 -24.70 1.36
C LEU A 82 56.12 -23.82 0.20
N LYS A 83 56.75 -23.91 -0.98
CA LYS A 83 56.29 -23.23 -2.20
C LYS A 83 54.85 -23.57 -2.52
N ASN A 84 54.51 -24.86 -2.50
CA ASN A 84 53.17 -25.33 -2.82
C ASN A 84 52.15 -24.80 -1.80
N THR A 85 52.47 -24.88 -0.50
CA THR A 85 51.61 -24.39 0.58
C THR A 85 51.36 -22.88 0.47
N MET A 86 52.42 -22.10 0.25
CA MET A 86 52.31 -20.65 0.04
C MET A 86 51.51 -20.30 -1.22
N ASN A 87 51.73 -21.00 -2.32
CA ASN A 87 50.99 -20.75 -3.56
C ASN A 87 49.50 -21.12 -3.43
N ILE A 88 49.17 -22.21 -2.71
CA ILE A 88 47.79 -22.58 -2.37
C ILE A 88 47.14 -21.49 -1.51
N MET A 89 47.87 -20.93 -0.54
CA MET A 89 47.37 -19.82 0.28
C MET A 89 47.06 -18.58 -0.58
N VAL A 90 47.94 -18.21 -1.52
CA VAL A 90 47.69 -17.12 -2.48
C VAL A 90 46.44 -17.39 -3.31
N ASP A 91 46.27 -18.61 -3.81
CA ASP A 91 45.10 -19.00 -4.61
C ASP A 91 43.80 -18.91 -3.82
N GLN A 92 43.79 -19.40 -2.58
CA GLN A 92 42.63 -19.32 -1.69
C GLN A 92 42.26 -17.86 -1.36
N LEU A 93 43.25 -17.04 -1.01
CA LEU A 93 43.06 -15.61 -0.74
C LEU A 93 42.50 -14.88 -1.96
N SER A 94 43.08 -15.13 -3.14
CA SER A 94 42.68 -14.48 -4.39
C SER A 94 41.25 -14.86 -4.78
N SER A 95 40.92 -16.15 -4.69
CA SER A 95 39.57 -16.64 -4.95
C SER A 95 38.55 -16.05 -3.97
N PHE A 96 38.87 -16.02 -2.67
CA PHE A 96 37.96 -15.45 -1.67
C PHE A 96 37.74 -13.95 -1.89
N ALA A 97 38.79 -13.18 -2.14
CA ALA A 97 38.68 -11.74 -2.39
C ALA A 97 37.82 -11.42 -3.62
N SER A 98 37.99 -12.19 -4.70
CA SER A 98 37.17 -12.09 -5.91
C SER A 98 35.70 -12.39 -5.61
N GLU A 99 35.42 -13.48 -4.89
CA GLU A 99 34.05 -13.92 -4.59
C GLU A 99 33.32 -12.96 -3.66
N VAL A 100 33.97 -12.46 -2.61
CA VAL A 100 33.37 -11.44 -1.72
C VAL A 100 33.07 -10.17 -2.50
N THR A 101 33.98 -9.72 -3.36
CA THR A 101 33.77 -8.53 -4.20
C THR A 101 32.60 -8.72 -5.16
N ARG A 102 32.49 -9.91 -5.77
CA ARG A 102 31.40 -10.27 -6.67
C ARG A 102 30.05 -10.28 -5.94
N VAL A 103 29.95 -10.96 -4.79
CA VAL A 103 28.71 -11.06 -4.01
C VAL A 103 28.29 -9.70 -3.47
N ALA A 104 29.23 -8.89 -2.97
CA ALA A 104 28.94 -7.54 -2.51
C ALA A 104 28.37 -6.66 -3.62
N ARG A 105 28.96 -6.73 -4.83
CA ARG A 105 28.45 -5.99 -6.00
C ARG A 105 27.08 -6.50 -6.43
N GLU A 106 26.92 -7.81 -6.59
CA GLU A 106 25.69 -8.40 -7.14
C GLU A 106 24.50 -8.27 -6.17
N VAL A 107 24.69 -8.58 -4.90
CA VAL A 107 23.60 -8.49 -3.89
C VAL A 107 23.42 -7.05 -3.41
N GLY A 108 24.52 -6.37 -3.09
CA GLY A 108 24.48 -5.05 -2.45
C GLY A 108 24.29 -3.87 -3.39
N SER A 109 24.76 -3.96 -4.65
CA SER A 109 24.67 -2.84 -5.61
C SER A 109 23.73 -3.12 -6.77
N GLU A 110 23.74 -4.34 -7.33
CA GLU A 110 22.90 -4.69 -8.48
C GLU A 110 21.53 -5.24 -8.08
N GLY A 111 21.31 -5.58 -6.81
CA GLY A 111 20.05 -6.15 -6.32
C GLY A 111 19.76 -7.56 -6.84
N LYS A 112 20.77 -8.29 -7.33
CA LYS A 112 20.66 -9.69 -7.74
C LYS A 112 20.60 -10.58 -6.49
N LEU A 113 19.39 -10.78 -6.00
CA LEU A 113 19.13 -11.54 -4.78
C LEU A 113 19.30 -13.06 -4.99
N GLY A 114 20.01 -13.72 -4.08
CA GLY A 114 20.24 -15.18 -4.09
C GLY A 114 21.65 -15.59 -4.52
N VAL A 115 22.52 -14.62 -4.81
CA VAL A 115 23.92 -14.88 -5.11
C VAL A 115 24.67 -15.30 -3.84
N GLN A 116 25.53 -16.31 -3.99
CA GLN A 116 26.40 -16.84 -2.96
C GLN A 116 27.85 -16.87 -3.45
N ALA A 117 28.80 -16.72 -2.54
CA ALA A 117 30.23 -16.92 -2.73
C ALA A 117 30.52 -18.42 -2.82
N GLU A 118 31.23 -18.83 -3.88
CA GLU A 118 31.70 -20.20 -4.06
C GLU A 118 33.23 -20.20 -4.15
N VAL A 119 33.89 -20.53 -3.03
CA VAL A 119 35.35 -20.58 -2.96
C VAL A 119 35.79 -22.05 -2.87
N ARG A 120 36.51 -22.54 -3.89
CA ARG A 120 36.92 -23.95 -3.95
C ARG A 120 38.09 -24.22 -2.99
N GLY A 121 38.06 -25.37 -2.32
CA GLY A 121 39.17 -25.85 -1.50
C GLY A 121 39.39 -25.04 -0.22
N VAL A 122 38.41 -24.27 0.24
CA VAL A 122 38.47 -23.59 1.55
C VAL A 122 38.15 -24.54 2.69
N ALA A 123 38.89 -24.40 3.78
CA ALA A 123 38.71 -25.14 5.02
C ALA A 123 39.04 -24.23 6.22
N GLY A 124 38.63 -24.65 7.42
CA GLY A 124 38.82 -23.85 8.64
C GLY A 124 38.22 -22.46 8.50
N THR A 125 38.95 -21.44 8.96
CA THR A 125 38.50 -20.04 8.98
C THR A 125 38.05 -19.52 7.62
N TRP A 126 38.67 -19.97 6.51
CA TRP A 126 38.25 -19.55 5.17
C TRP A 126 36.84 -20.01 4.84
N LYS A 127 36.50 -21.23 5.22
CA LYS A 127 35.15 -21.76 5.05
C LYS A 127 34.16 -21.00 5.93
N ASP A 128 34.51 -20.76 7.20
CA ASP A 128 33.65 -20.03 8.12
C ASP A 128 33.33 -18.61 7.62
N LEU A 129 34.31 -17.94 7.01
CA LEU A 129 34.13 -16.63 6.39
C LEU A 129 33.24 -16.69 5.14
N THR A 130 33.44 -17.66 4.25
CA THR A 130 32.56 -17.87 3.09
C THR A 130 31.12 -18.15 3.53
N ASP A 131 30.93 -19.00 4.54
CA ASP A 131 29.61 -19.34 5.08
C ASP A 131 28.95 -18.12 5.76
N SER A 132 29.74 -17.27 6.41
CA SER A 132 29.26 -16.01 7.01
C SER A 132 28.78 -15.01 5.95
N VAL A 133 29.54 -14.83 4.87
CA VAL A 133 29.15 -13.97 3.72
C VAL A 133 27.87 -14.50 3.08
N ASN A 134 27.78 -15.81 2.87
CA ASN A 134 26.60 -16.46 2.31
C ASN A 134 25.38 -16.34 3.20
N SER A 135 25.56 -16.45 4.53
CA SER A 135 24.49 -16.27 5.50
C SER A 135 23.97 -14.83 5.47
N MET A 136 24.86 -13.84 5.41
CA MET A 136 24.49 -12.43 5.29
C MET A 136 23.73 -12.15 3.98
N ALA A 137 24.27 -12.59 2.84
CA ALA A 137 23.64 -12.42 1.52
C ALA A 137 22.28 -13.13 1.43
N GLY A 138 22.18 -14.35 1.99
CA GLY A 138 20.94 -15.14 2.04
C GLY A 138 19.88 -14.49 2.91
N ASN A 139 20.24 -13.99 4.09
CA ASN A 139 19.33 -13.27 4.98
C ASN A 139 18.78 -12.01 4.30
N LEU A 140 19.65 -11.18 3.73
CA LEU A 140 19.22 -9.96 3.03
C LEU A 140 18.32 -10.28 1.83
N THR A 141 18.67 -11.29 1.05
CA THR A 141 17.86 -11.81 -0.06
C THR A 141 16.46 -12.21 0.39
N ALA A 142 16.34 -13.04 1.44
CA ALA A 142 15.06 -13.52 1.91
C ALA A 142 14.17 -12.37 2.43
N GLN A 143 14.78 -11.42 3.14
CA GLN A 143 14.11 -10.26 3.71
C GLN A 143 13.55 -9.34 2.61
N VAL A 144 14.40 -8.92 1.66
CA VAL A 144 14.00 -8.01 0.58
C VAL A 144 12.96 -8.66 -0.33
N ARG A 145 13.13 -9.96 -0.65
CA ARG A 145 12.16 -10.69 -1.50
C ARG A 145 10.78 -10.78 -0.85
N ASN A 146 10.69 -11.08 0.44
CA ASN A 146 9.41 -11.10 1.18
C ASN A 146 8.73 -9.72 1.15
N ILE A 147 9.49 -8.65 1.37
CA ILE A 147 8.96 -7.28 1.33
C ILE A 147 8.43 -6.95 -0.07
N ALA A 148 9.20 -7.28 -1.11
CA ALA A 148 8.80 -7.05 -2.50
C ALA A 148 7.52 -7.83 -2.89
N GLU A 149 7.38 -9.07 -2.43
CA GLU A 149 6.17 -9.88 -2.64
C GLU A 149 4.93 -9.25 -2.01
N VAL A 150 5.04 -8.77 -0.77
CA VAL A 150 3.92 -8.11 -0.07
C VAL A 150 3.61 -6.76 -0.70
N ALA A 151 4.62 -5.97 -1.07
CA ALA A 151 4.41 -4.71 -1.78
C ALA A 151 3.71 -4.93 -3.14
N THR A 152 4.10 -5.97 -3.88
CA THR A 152 3.45 -6.37 -5.13
C THR A 152 2.00 -6.81 -4.90
N ALA A 153 1.74 -7.54 -3.81
CA ALA A 153 0.38 -7.95 -3.44
C ALA A 153 -0.51 -6.74 -3.14
N ILE A 154 -0.02 -5.77 -2.35
CA ILE A 154 -0.71 -4.51 -2.08
C ILE A 154 -1.02 -3.77 -3.38
N ALA A 155 -0.05 -3.66 -4.30
CA ALA A 155 -0.25 -3.01 -5.59
C ALA A 155 -1.33 -3.69 -6.45
N ASN A 156 -1.48 -5.02 -6.32
CA ASN A 156 -2.52 -5.80 -6.99
C ASN A 156 -3.85 -5.85 -6.21
N GLY A 157 -3.96 -5.14 -5.08
CA GLY A 157 -5.15 -5.12 -4.23
C GLY A 157 -5.33 -6.34 -3.32
N ASP A 158 -4.34 -7.23 -3.23
CA ASP A 158 -4.33 -8.35 -2.28
C ASP A 158 -3.78 -7.90 -0.92
N LEU A 159 -4.71 -7.51 -0.05
CA LEU A 159 -4.44 -7.05 1.32
C LEU A 159 -4.45 -8.19 2.35
N SER A 160 -4.46 -9.45 1.89
CA SER A 160 -4.38 -10.62 2.78
C SER A 160 -2.94 -11.00 3.14
N LYS A 161 -1.96 -10.55 2.35
CA LYS A 161 -0.55 -10.90 2.55
C LYS A 161 0.13 -9.97 3.54
N LYS A 162 0.93 -10.56 4.42
CA LYS A 162 1.78 -9.87 5.38
C LYS A 162 3.20 -10.40 5.35
N ILE A 163 4.15 -9.57 5.76
CA ILE A 163 5.52 -10.01 5.97
C ILE A 163 5.55 -10.82 7.25
N THR A 164 5.88 -12.12 7.15
CA THR A 164 5.89 -13.05 8.29
C THR A 164 7.30 -13.42 8.74
N VAL A 165 8.29 -13.32 7.85
CA VAL A 165 9.70 -13.62 8.13
C VAL A 165 10.20 -12.92 9.40
N GLN A 166 10.98 -13.65 10.20
CA GLN A 166 11.59 -13.14 11.42
C GLN A 166 12.78 -12.25 11.06
N VAL A 167 12.73 -11.00 11.54
CA VAL A 167 13.70 -9.95 11.21
C VAL A 167 13.99 -9.12 12.46
N LYS A 168 15.13 -8.42 12.46
CA LYS A 168 15.60 -7.60 13.58
C LYS A 168 16.07 -6.24 13.06
N GLY A 169 16.24 -5.28 13.98
CA GLY A 169 16.74 -3.95 13.66
C GLY A 169 15.82 -3.19 12.70
N GLU A 170 16.42 -2.43 11.77
CA GLU A 170 15.71 -1.60 10.79
C GLU A 170 14.74 -2.39 9.91
N ILE A 171 15.06 -3.66 9.59
CA ILE A 171 14.17 -4.51 8.79
C ILE A 171 12.91 -4.90 9.58
N LEU A 172 12.98 -4.99 10.91
CA LEU A 172 11.80 -5.20 11.74
C LEU A 172 10.89 -3.98 11.74
N GLU A 173 11.46 -2.79 11.82
CA GLU A 173 10.70 -1.54 11.70
C GLU A 173 10.01 -1.43 10.34
N LEU A 174 10.72 -1.76 9.25
CA LEU A 174 10.15 -1.80 7.91
C LEU A 174 9.03 -2.84 7.79
N LYS A 175 9.23 -4.06 8.31
CA LYS A 175 8.20 -5.11 8.39
C LYS A 175 6.95 -4.60 9.10
N ASN A 176 7.12 -3.97 10.26
CA ASN A 176 6.01 -3.49 11.06
C ASN A 176 5.26 -2.36 10.33
N THR A 177 5.98 -1.40 9.77
CA THR A 177 5.39 -0.30 8.98
C THR A 177 4.59 -0.82 7.79
N MET A 178 5.15 -1.76 7.02
CA MET A 178 4.45 -2.39 5.90
C MET A 178 3.21 -3.17 6.35
N ASN A 179 3.30 -3.94 7.44
CA ASN A 179 2.16 -4.69 7.95
C ASN A 179 1.06 -3.77 8.50
N ILE A 180 1.41 -2.66 9.16
CA ILE A 180 0.45 -1.62 9.58
C ILE A 180 -0.24 -1.01 8.38
N MET A 181 0.49 -0.72 7.29
CA MET A 181 -0.08 -0.22 6.06
C MET A 181 -1.10 -1.21 5.47
N VAL A 182 -0.76 -2.51 5.41
CA VAL A 182 -1.71 -3.56 4.98
C VAL A 182 -2.97 -3.57 5.84
N ASP A 183 -2.81 -3.49 7.16
CA ASP A 183 -3.94 -3.49 8.10
C ASP A 183 -4.85 -2.28 7.92
N GLN A 184 -4.27 -1.09 7.78
CA GLN A 184 -5.01 0.16 7.54
C GLN A 184 -5.78 0.10 6.20
N LEU A 185 -5.11 -0.35 5.13
CA LEU A 185 -5.73 -0.51 3.82
C LEU A 185 -6.88 -1.51 3.86
N SER A 186 -6.67 -2.66 4.52
CA SER A 186 -7.67 -3.73 4.61
C SER A 186 -8.90 -3.27 5.40
N SER A 187 -8.68 -2.62 6.55
CA SER A 187 -9.75 -2.05 7.36
C SER A 187 -10.51 -0.97 6.60
N PHE A 188 -9.82 -0.08 5.90
CA PHE A 188 -10.45 0.96 5.09
C PHE A 188 -11.29 0.37 3.95
N ALA A 189 -10.74 -0.57 3.19
CA ALA A 189 -11.46 -1.21 2.09
C ALA A 189 -12.74 -1.93 2.58
N SER A 190 -12.64 -2.62 3.72
CA SER A 190 -13.79 -3.30 4.33
C SER A 190 -14.87 -2.31 4.76
N GLU A 191 -14.49 -1.22 5.44
CA GLU A 191 -15.43 -0.23 5.95
C GLU A 191 -16.10 0.57 4.83
N VAL A 192 -15.36 0.99 3.81
CA VAL A 192 -15.95 1.67 2.65
C VAL A 192 -16.93 0.76 1.92
N THR A 193 -16.58 -0.51 1.71
CA THR A 193 -17.49 -1.49 1.09
C THR A 193 -18.74 -1.69 1.95
N ARG A 194 -18.59 -1.77 3.27
CA ARG A 194 -19.71 -1.92 4.21
C ARG A 194 -20.66 -0.71 4.16
N VAL A 195 -20.13 0.51 4.27
CA VAL A 195 -20.92 1.74 4.23
C VAL A 195 -21.61 1.93 2.88
N ALA A 196 -20.90 1.68 1.77
CA ALA A 196 -21.48 1.74 0.44
C ALA A 196 -22.67 0.76 0.29
N ARG A 197 -22.53 -0.46 0.81
CA ARG A 197 -23.61 -1.45 0.81
C ARG A 197 -24.76 -1.05 1.71
N GLU A 198 -24.50 -0.65 2.95
CA GLU A 198 -25.53 -0.28 3.92
C GLU A 198 -26.33 0.95 3.48
N VAL A 199 -25.65 2.05 3.16
CA VAL A 199 -26.30 3.33 2.83
C VAL A 199 -26.77 3.34 1.39
N GLY A 200 -25.98 2.82 0.46
CA GLY A 200 -26.26 2.89 -0.98
C GLY A 200 -27.19 1.79 -1.49
N SER A 201 -27.06 0.55 -1.01
CA SER A 201 -27.83 -0.59 -1.54
C SER A 201 -28.94 -1.07 -0.61
N GLU A 202 -28.68 -1.15 0.69
CA GLU A 202 -29.66 -1.66 1.66
C GLU A 202 -30.59 -0.58 2.22
N GLY A 203 -30.28 0.71 1.99
CA GLY A 203 -31.04 1.83 2.54
C GLY A 203 -30.97 1.93 4.07
N LYS A 204 -30.00 1.27 4.71
CA LYS A 204 -29.71 1.40 6.15
C LYS A 204 -28.98 2.72 6.40
N LEU A 205 -29.76 3.78 6.52
CA LEU A 205 -29.24 5.13 6.71
C LEU A 205 -28.58 5.30 8.08
N GLY A 206 -27.49 6.07 8.13
CA GLY A 206 -26.72 6.35 9.34
C GLY A 206 -25.46 5.51 9.52
N GLY A 207 -25.16 4.61 8.58
CA GLY A 207 -23.88 3.90 8.56
C GLY A 207 -22.71 4.86 8.34
N GLN A 208 -21.67 4.71 9.15
CA GLN A 208 -20.41 5.45 9.06
C GLN A 208 -19.23 4.47 9.11
N ALA A 209 -18.18 4.77 8.37
CA ALA A 209 -16.93 4.04 8.37
C ALA A 209 -16.16 4.37 9.65
N ASP A 210 -15.73 3.32 10.37
CA ASP A 210 -14.85 3.42 11.54
C ASP A 210 -13.54 2.69 11.25
N VAL A 211 -12.53 3.43 10.80
CA VAL A 211 -11.21 2.88 10.49
C VAL A 211 -10.24 3.31 11.59
N ARG A 212 -9.82 2.36 12.44
CA ARG A 212 -8.95 2.66 13.58
C ARG A 212 -7.52 2.97 13.15
N GLY A 213 -6.92 3.96 13.81
CA GLY A 213 -5.49 4.28 13.64
C GLY A 213 -5.16 4.93 12.29
N VAL A 214 -6.14 5.43 11.55
CA VAL A 214 -5.90 6.22 10.33
C VAL A 214 -5.47 7.65 10.67
N ALA A 215 -4.53 8.16 9.88
CA ALA A 215 -4.03 9.53 9.94
C ALA A 215 -3.73 10.04 8.53
N GLY A 216 -3.56 11.36 8.39
CA GLY A 216 -3.31 12.01 7.10
C GLY A 216 -4.39 11.66 6.06
N THR A 217 -3.97 11.33 4.84
CA THR A 217 -4.87 11.02 3.73
C THR A 217 -5.91 9.95 4.04
N TRP A 218 -5.56 8.93 4.84
CA TRP A 218 -6.51 7.88 5.21
C TRP A 218 -7.65 8.39 6.09
N LYS A 219 -7.34 9.33 6.98
CA LYS A 219 -8.35 10.00 7.80
C LYS A 219 -9.24 10.88 6.93
N ASP A 220 -8.64 11.67 6.04
CA ASP A 220 -9.39 12.57 5.15
C ASP A 220 -10.37 11.80 4.26
N LEU A 221 -9.96 10.63 3.74
CA LEU A 221 -10.83 9.76 2.96
C LEU A 221 -11.97 9.15 3.80
N THR A 222 -11.66 8.70 5.02
CA THR A 222 -12.68 8.16 5.95
C THR A 222 -13.72 9.22 6.30
N ASP A 223 -13.27 10.44 6.63
CA ASP A 223 -14.12 11.58 6.97
C ASP A 223 -14.97 12.00 5.76
N SER A 224 -14.43 11.93 4.54
CA SER A 224 -15.17 12.22 3.30
C SER A 224 -16.29 11.20 3.02
N VAL A 225 -16.02 9.91 3.21
CA VAL A 225 -17.04 8.85 3.08
C VAL A 225 -18.14 9.05 4.13
N ASN A 226 -17.77 9.38 5.36
CA ASN A 226 -18.71 9.66 6.44
C ASN A 226 -19.56 10.90 6.18
N PHE A 227 -18.96 11.96 5.62
CA PHE A 227 -19.69 13.16 5.23
C PHE A 227 -20.72 12.86 4.14
N MET A 228 -20.34 12.12 3.09
CA MET A 228 -21.23 11.67 2.03
C MET A 228 -22.39 10.81 2.57
N ALA A 229 -22.08 9.78 3.35
CA ALA A 229 -23.08 8.88 3.94
C ALA A 229 -24.04 9.62 4.89
N GLY A 230 -23.51 10.55 5.70
CA GLY A 230 -24.29 11.39 6.60
C GLY A 230 -25.22 12.36 5.86
N SER A 231 -24.72 12.98 4.78
CA SER A 231 -25.50 13.90 3.94
C SER A 231 -26.67 13.19 3.28
N LEU A 232 -26.42 12.03 2.64
CA LEU A 232 -27.46 11.20 2.02
C LEU A 232 -28.49 10.72 3.06
N THR A 233 -28.01 10.28 4.22
CA THR A 233 -28.88 9.89 5.34
C THR A 233 -29.81 11.01 5.78
N ALA A 234 -29.28 12.21 5.98
CA ALA A 234 -30.06 13.37 6.40
C ALA A 234 -31.09 13.75 5.34
N GLN A 235 -30.69 13.77 4.08
CA GLN A 235 -31.54 14.13 2.95
C GLN A 235 -32.73 13.17 2.81
N VAL A 236 -32.46 11.86 2.75
CA VAL A 236 -33.50 10.84 2.57
C VAL A 236 -34.44 10.78 3.77
N ARG A 237 -33.93 10.88 5.01
CA ARG A 237 -34.80 10.90 6.21
C ARG A 237 -35.72 12.11 6.25
N ASN A 238 -35.25 13.29 5.84
CA ASN A 238 -36.10 14.48 5.79
C ASN A 238 -37.23 14.33 4.76
N ILE A 239 -36.91 13.82 3.57
CA ILE A 239 -37.91 13.53 2.54
C ILE A 239 -38.93 12.51 3.08
N ALA A 240 -38.46 11.41 3.65
CA ALA A 240 -39.34 10.37 4.22
C ALA A 240 -40.26 10.93 5.32
N ALA A 241 -39.74 11.79 6.21
CA ALA A 241 -40.53 12.42 7.26
C ALA A 241 -41.65 13.31 6.70
N VAL A 242 -41.35 14.13 5.70
CA VAL A 242 -42.34 15.00 5.06
C VAL A 242 -43.38 14.19 4.30
N THR A 243 -42.97 13.20 3.50
CA THR A 243 -43.91 12.32 2.78
C THR A 243 -44.80 11.54 3.74
N THR A 244 -44.27 11.09 4.89
CA THR A 244 -45.06 10.44 5.94
C THR A 244 -46.06 11.40 6.59
N ALA A 245 -45.64 12.65 6.87
CA ALA A 245 -46.55 13.67 7.41
C ALA A 245 -47.71 13.95 6.44
N VAL A 246 -47.41 14.12 5.16
CA VAL A 246 -48.39 14.30 4.08
C VAL A 246 -49.36 13.11 4.00
N ALA A 247 -48.85 11.88 4.07
CA ALA A 247 -49.69 10.68 4.08
C ALA A 247 -50.62 10.61 5.30
N ASN A 248 -50.22 11.17 6.43
CA ASN A 248 -51.03 11.30 7.64
C ASN A 248 -51.94 12.55 7.64
N GLY A 249 -51.97 13.33 6.55
CA GLY A 249 -52.78 14.53 6.41
C GLY A 249 -52.18 15.81 7.00
N ASP A 250 -50.94 15.78 7.51
CA ASP A 250 -50.23 16.97 7.97
C ASP A 250 -49.51 17.65 6.79
N LEU A 251 -50.22 18.59 6.16
CA LEU A 251 -49.73 19.39 5.03
C LEU A 251 -48.95 20.64 5.48
N SER A 252 -48.69 20.80 6.78
CA SER A 252 -47.88 21.91 7.30
C SER A 252 -46.38 21.66 7.19
N LYS A 253 -45.96 20.41 6.95
CA LYS A 253 -44.55 20.02 6.89
C LYS A 253 -43.98 20.22 5.48
N LYS A 254 -42.77 20.77 5.43
CA LYS A 254 -41.98 20.90 4.20
C LYS A 254 -40.55 20.44 4.43
N ILE A 255 -39.90 20.05 3.35
CA ILE A 255 -38.47 19.78 3.35
C ILE A 255 -37.75 21.12 3.46
N SER A 256 -37.01 21.31 4.55
CA SER A 256 -36.29 22.57 4.84
C SER A 256 -34.78 22.48 4.68
N VAL A 257 -34.22 21.26 4.68
CA VAL A 257 -32.76 21.04 4.60
C VAL A 257 -32.14 21.70 3.36
N ASP A 258 -30.95 22.26 3.54
CA ASP A 258 -30.17 22.82 2.43
C ASP A 258 -29.58 21.69 1.58
N VAL A 259 -29.90 21.70 0.30
CA VAL A 259 -29.59 20.62 -0.65
C VAL A 259 -29.31 21.24 -2.01
N LYS A 260 -28.50 20.55 -2.81
CA LYS A 260 -28.06 21.01 -4.14
C LYS A 260 -28.26 19.90 -5.18
N GLY A 261 -28.19 20.26 -6.46
CA GLY A 261 -28.32 19.33 -7.58
C GLY A 261 -29.67 18.62 -7.61
N GLU A 262 -29.66 17.34 -7.95
CA GLU A 262 -30.87 16.51 -8.10
C GLU A 262 -31.71 16.42 -6.82
N ILE A 263 -31.07 16.51 -5.65
CA ILE A 263 -31.78 16.50 -4.37
C ILE A 263 -32.56 17.82 -4.15
N LEU A 264 -32.07 18.95 -4.68
CA LEU A 264 -32.81 20.21 -4.66
C LEU A 264 -34.05 20.16 -5.55
N GLU A 265 -33.93 19.56 -6.72
CA GLU A 265 -35.07 19.33 -7.61
C GLU A 265 -36.12 18.46 -6.91
N LEU A 266 -35.70 17.35 -6.31
CA LEU A 266 -36.59 16.48 -5.54
C LEU A 266 -37.28 17.21 -4.37
N LYS A 267 -36.52 18.01 -3.62
CA LYS A 267 -37.06 18.88 -2.55
C LYS A 267 -38.15 19.81 -3.09
N ASN A 268 -37.88 20.49 -4.21
CA ASN A 268 -38.83 21.42 -4.81
C ASN A 268 -40.08 20.72 -5.32
N THR A 269 -39.93 19.55 -5.96
CA THR A 269 -41.06 18.73 -6.43
C THR A 269 -41.96 18.30 -5.27
N VAL A 270 -41.37 17.75 -4.20
CA VAL A 270 -42.14 17.33 -3.02
C VAL A 270 -42.82 18.53 -2.36
N ASN A 271 -42.10 19.64 -2.14
CA ASN A 271 -42.68 20.83 -1.53
C ASN A 271 -43.82 21.43 -2.38
N THR A 272 -43.70 21.43 -3.71
CA THR A 272 -44.77 21.88 -4.61
C THR A 272 -46.00 20.99 -4.53
N MET A 273 -45.80 19.66 -4.42
CA MET A 273 -46.89 18.71 -4.21
C MET A 273 -47.61 18.94 -2.88
N VAL A 274 -46.87 19.22 -1.79
CA VAL A 274 -47.47 19.61 -0.50
C VAL A 274 -48.29 20.89 -0.62
N ASP A 275 -47.77 21.90 -1.33
CA ASP A 275 -48.48 23.17 -1.54
C ASP A 275 -49.79 22.99 -2.32
N GLN A 276 -49.77 22.20 -3.39
CA GLN A 276 -50.95 21.88 -4.18
C GLN A 276 -52.00 21.12 -3.36
N LEU A 277 -51.57 20.12 -2.59
CA LEU A 277 -52.44 19.38 -1.68
C LEU A 277 -53.09 20.29 -0.64
N ASN A 278 -52.32 21.18 -0.03
CA ASN A 278 -52.80 22.08 1.01
C ASN A 278 -53.82 23.08 0.45
N ALA A 279 -53.53 23.66 -0.71
CA ALA A 279 -54.45 24.55 -1.41
C ALA A 279 -55.76 23.84 -1.77
N PHE A 280 -55.69 22.63 -2.32
CA PHE A 280 -56.87 21.83 -2.65
C PHE A 280 -57.70 21.48 -1.40
N ALA A 281 -57.06 21.00 -0.33
CA ALA A 281 -57.75 20.65 0.92
C ALA A 281 -58.47 21.87 1.54
N SER A 282 -57.81 23.02 1.55
CA SER A 282 -58.41 24.28 2.01
C SER A 282 -59.63 24.65 1.16
N GLU A 283 -59.52 24.52 -0.16
CA GLU A 283 -60.57 24.95 -1.08
C GLU A 283 -61.79 24.04 -1.06
N VAL A 284 -61.59 22.71 -1.00
CA VAL A 284 -62.69 21.75 -0.81
C VAL A 284 -63.41 22.01 0.50
N THR A 285 -62.67 22.24 1.59
CA THR A 285 -63.27 22.56 2.90
C THR A 285 -64.08 23.86 2.83
N ARG A 286 -63.56 24.88 2.15
CA ARG A 286 -64.23 26.16 1.98
C ARG A 286 -65.53 26.03 1.18
N VAL A 287 -65.49 25.38 0.02
CA VAL A 287 -66.66 25.18 -0.85
C VAL A 287 -67.72 24.32 -0.15
N ALA A 288 -67.31 23.24 0.51
CA ALA A 288 -68.23 22.39 1.27
C ALA A 288 -68.95 23.17 2.38
N ARG A 289 -68.22 24.04 3.10
CA ARG A 289 -68.79 24.90 4.14
C ARG A 289 -69.72 25.96 3.57
N GLU A 290 -69.27 26.70 2.55
CA GLU A 290 -70.03 27.82 1.98
C GLU A 290 -71.30 27.35 1.25
N VAL A 291 -71.19 26.36 0.38
CA VAL A 291 -72.33 25.87 -0.41
C VAL A 291 -73.20 24.92 0.40
N GLY A 292 -72.59 24.00 1.15
CA GLY A 292 -73.30 22.93 1.85
C GLY A 292 -73.86 23.33 3.22
N THR A 293 -73.17 24.21 3.96
CA THR A 293 -73.58 24.56 5.34
C THR A 293 -74.12 25.99 5.44
N GLU A 294 -73.43 26.97 4.85
CA GLU A 294 -73.83 28.39 4.93
C GLU A 294 -74.89 28.79 3.88
N GLY A 295 -75.16 27.94 2.89
CA GLY A 295 -76.13 28.21 1.83
C GLY A 295 -75.71 29.32 0.86
N LYS A 296 -74.41 29.66 0.80
CA LYS A 296 -73.86 30.60 -0.19
C LYS A 296 -73.75 29.89 -1.54
N LEU A 297 -74.79 30.03 -2.34
CA LEU A 297 -74.91 29.34 -3.62
C LEU A 297 -74.06 30.01 -4.73
N GLY A 298 -73.49 29.19 -5.61
CA GLY A 298 -72.67 29.63 -6.76
C GLY A 298 -71.17 29.74 -6.46
N VAL A 299 -70.72 29.33 -5.28
CA VAL A 299 -69.31 29.29 -4.92
C VAL A 299 -68.62 28.10 -5.63
N GLN A 300 -67.41 28.35 -6.13
CA GLN A 300 -66.58 27.37 -6.82
C GLN A 300 -65.20 27.30 -6.18
N ALA A 301 -64.61 26.11 -6.23
CA ALA A 301 -63.22 25.82 -5.92
C ALA A 301 -62.30 26.43 -6.98
N GLN A 302 -61.32 27.21 -6.53
CA GLN A 302 -60.21 27.73 -7.34
C GLN A 302 -58.87 27.28 -6.75
N VAL A 303 -58.23 26.31 -7.40
CA VAL A 303 -56.90 25.85 -7.04
C VAL A 303 -55.93 26.24 -8.16
N LEU A 304 -54.93 27.06 -7.86
CA LEU A 304 -53.98 27.57 -8.85
C LEU A 304 -52.89 26.53 -9.16
N GLY A 305 -52.45 26.49 -10.43
CA GLY A 305 -51.31 25.66 -10.85
C GLY A 305 -51.57 24.15 -10.84
N VAL A 306 -52.83 23.72 -10.84
CA VAL A 306 -53.22 22.31 -10.89
C VAL A 306 -53.45 21.83 -12.32
N GLY A 307 -53.00 20.61 -12.61
CA GLY A 307 -53.22 19.88 -13.86
C GLY A 307 -53.43 18.39 -13.59
N GLY A 308 -53.86 17.64 -14.62
CA GLY A 308 -54.17 16.21 -14.49
C GLY A 308 -55.23 15.95 -13.42
N THR A 309 -55.03 14.91 -12.60
CA THR A 309 -55.99 14.48 -11.57
C THR A 309 -56.42 15.60 -10.61
N TRP A 310 -55.53 16.54 -10.28
CA TRP A 310 -55.87 17.67 -9.42
C TRP A 310 -56.91 18.61 -10.04
N LYS A 311 -56.81 18.82 -11.35
CA LYS A 311 -57.78 19.61 -12.10
C LYS A 311 -59.12 18.87 -12.15
N ASP A 312 -59.10 17.58 -12.47
CA ASP A 312 -60.31 16.77 -12.56
C ASP A 312 -61.09 16.74 -11.24
N LEU A 313 -60.39 16.64 -10.10
CA LEU A 313 -60.99 16.71 -8.77
C LEU A 313 -61.58 18.08 -8.47
N THR A 314 -60.89 19.16 -8.83
CA THR A 314 -61.39 20.53 -8.66
C THR A 314 -62.65 20.77 -9.49
N ASP A 315 -62.63 20.33 -10.75
CA ASP A 315 -63.77 20.45 -11.66
C ASP A 315 -64.96 19.59 -11.18
N SER A 316 -64.71 18.42 -10.59
CA SER A 316 -65.74 17.58 -9.98
C SER A 316 -66.40 18.22 -8.76
N VAL A 317 -65.62 18.85 -7.88
CA VAL A 317 -66.14 19.61 -6.72
C VAL A 317 -66.98 20.81 -7.20
N ASN A 318 -66.52 21.49 -8.26
CA ASN A 318 -67.26 22.58 -8.88
C ASN A 318 -68.57 22.12 -9.51
N PHE A 319 -68.58 20.97 -10.17
CA PHE A 319 -69.79 20.37 -10.72
C PHE A 319 -70.80 20.04 -9.61
N MET A 320 -70.34 19.41 -8.52
CA MET A 320 -71.18 19.12 -7.35
C MET A 320 -71.77 20.39 -6.73
N ALA A 321 -70.95 21.41 -6.50
CA ALA A 321 -71.38 22.70 -5.95
C ALA A 321 -72.38 23.43 -6.87
N GLY A 322 -72.17 23.34 -8.18
CA GLY A 322 -73.07 23.86 -9.21
C GLY A 322 -74.43 23.18 -9.19
N ASN A 323 -74.46 21.85 -9.15
CA ASN A 323 -75.69 21.07 -9.07
C ASN A 323 -76.47 21.39 -7.79
N LEU A 324 -75.79 21.45 -6.64
CA LEU A 324 -76.43 21.79 -5.36
C LEU A 324 -77.03 23.20 -5.42
N THR A 325 -76.31 24.15 -6.01
CA THR A 325 -76.78 25.53 -6.23
C THR A 325 -78.04 25.57 -7.09
N ALA A 326 -78.06 24.85 -8.22
CA ALA A 326 -79.20 24.80 -9.11
C ALA A 326 -80.43 24.19 -8.42
N GLN A 327 -80.24 23.06 -7.72
CA GLN A 327 -81.28 22.36 -6.97
C GLN A 327 -81.90 23.27 -5.90
N VAL A 328 -81.08 23.89 -5.05
CA VAL A 328 -81.59 24.74 -3.96
C VAL A 328 -82.31 25.97 -4.50
N ARG A 329 -81.80 26.62 -5.57
CA ARG A 329 -82.48 27.76 -6.20
C ARG A 329 -83.83 27.38 -6.77
N ASN A 330 -83.92 26.26 -7.49
CA ASN A 330 -85.20 25.82 -8.06
C ASN A 330 -86.22 25.43 -6.98
N ILE A 331 -85.78 24.78 -5.89
CA ILE A 331 -86.65 24.52 -4.74
C ILE A 331 -87.13 25.83 -4.12
N ALA A 332 -86.26 26.82 -3.97
CA ALA A 332 -86.63 28.13 -3.44
C ALA A 332 -87.64 28.86 -4.35
N GLU A 333 -87.45 28.82 -5.67
CA GLU A 333 -88.38 29.38 -6.66
C GLU A 333 -89.76 28.72 -6.58
N VAL A 334 -89.82 27.39 -6.55
CA VAL A 334 -91.07 26.63 -6.45
C VAL A 334 -91.76 26.89 -5.11
N THR A 335 -91.01 26.90 -4.01
CA THR A 335 -91.56 27.17 -2.67
C THR A 335 -92.13 28.59 -2.59
N THR A 336 -91.47 29.56 -3.23
CA THR A 336 -91.96 30.94 -3.33
C THR A 336 -93.24 31.02 -4.17
N ALA A 337 -93.30 30.30 -5.29
CA ALA A 337 -94.52 30.24 -6.11
C ALA A 337 -95.70 29.63 -5.34
N VAL A 338 -95.46 28.52 -4.64
CA VAL A 338 -96.46 27.87 -3.77
C VAL A 338 -96.91 28.80 -2.65
N ALA A 339 -95.99 29.51 -2.00
CA ALA A 339 -96.31 30.48 -0.95
C ALA A 339 -97.16 31.66 -1.47
N ASN A 340 -96.98 32.03 -2.74
CA ASN A 340 -97.78 33.05 -3.43
C ASN A 340 -99.09 32.48 -4.04
N GLY A 341 -99.40 31.20 -3.82
CA GLY A 341 -100.64 30.55 -4.26
C GLY A 341 -100.59 29.90 -5.66
N ASP A 342 -99.43 29.90 -6.33
CA ASP A 342 -99.23 29.25 -7.62
C ASP A 342 -98.73 27.80 -7.44
N LEU A 343 -99.66 26.85 -7.47
CA LEU A 343 -99.38 25.40 -7.40
C LEU A 343 -99.02 24.79 -8.75
N SER A 344 -98.91 25.57 -9.83
CA SER A 344 -98.57 25.05 -11.15
C SER A 344 -97.07 24.80 -11.32
N LYS A 345 -96.22 25.44 -10.51
CA LYS A 345 -94.77 25.27 -10.53
C LYS A 345 -94.33 23.97 -9.88
N LYS A 346 -93.35 23.30 -10.48
CA LYS A 346 -92.76 22.05 -10.00
C LYS A 346 -91.24 22.17 -9.97
N VAL A 347 -90.61 21.37 -9.12
CA VAL A 347 -89.15 21.21 -9.11
C VAL A 347 -88.75 20.45 -10.38
N THR A 348 -87.86 21.02 -11.18
CA THR A 348 -87.50 20.52 -12.52
C THR A 348 -85.99 20.38 -12.73
N VAL A 349 -85.19 20.38 -11.66
CA VAL A 349 -83.73 20.25 -11.81
C VAL A 349 -83.39 18.78 -12.07
N ASP A 350 -82.71 18.52 -13.17
CA ASP A 350 -82.14 17.20 -13.46
C ASP A 350 -80.98 16.89 -12.50
N VAL A 351 -80.94 15.63 -12.03
CA VAL A 351 -79.93 15.07 -11.12
C VAL A 351 -78.92 14.26 -11.91
#